data_AF-A0A440ZFB6-F1
#
_entry.id   AF-A0A440ZFB6-F1
#
_cell.length_a   1.000
_cell.length_b   1.000
_cell.length_c   1.000
_cell.angle_alpha   90.00
_cell.angle_beta   90.00
_cell.angle_gamma   90.00
#
_symmetry.space_group_name_H-M   'P 1'
#
loop_
_entity.id
_entity.type
_entity.pdbx_description
1 polymer ?
#
loop_
_entity_poly.entity_id
_entity_poly.type
_entity_poly.pdbx_seq_one_letter_code
_entity_poly.pdbx_strand_id
1 'polypeptide(L)'
;MSQRRRASTVLKYLLIGATAVAGAACLPPELRASEWGCQVLLCLSGDWQGTRSCHPPVYRLIAAMKAPGFSWPTCPQANSSAARYDKYEDCPSGWQATGRTDSDRPGMRGEPNVCQIRADKLTLPAIHTNGRFGHGNDAGSRQVQVEVEGKLVPAEVQTISNGRGSFPGDRSTFYAIPRALREKPWYIEYDDANGIRQKSWFNLNMR
;
A
#
# COMPACT_ATOMS: atom_id res chain seq x y z
N MET A 1 -19.77 -95.76 17.03
CA MET A 1 -18.46 -96.14 17.60
C MET A 1 -17.62 -94.88 17.74
N SER A 2 -17.09 -94.59 18.94
CA SER A 2 -15.95 -93.70 19.26
C SER A 2 -16.05 -92.22 18.82
N GLN A 3 -15.61 -91.16 19.52
CA GLN A 3 -14.63 -90.99 20.60
C GLN A 3 -14.81 -89.53 21.11
N ARG A 4 -15.30 -89.32 22.33
CA ARG A 4 -14.54 -88.82 23.50
C ARG A 4 -13.78 -87.49 23.35
N ARG A 5 -14.23 -86.52 24.17
CA ARG A 5 -13.47 -85.64 25.11
C ARG A 5 -12.64 -84.51 24.48
N ARG A 6 -13.09 -83.26 24.62
CA ARG A 6 -12.87 -82.31 25.74
C ARG A 6 -11.54 -81.55 25.63
N ALA A 7 -11.71 -80.25 25.41
CA ALA A 7 -11.07 -79.13 26.10
C ALA A 7 -9.56 -78.89 25.94
N SER A 8 -9.25 -77.58 25.89
CA SER A 8 -7.93 -76.97 26.10
C SER A 8 -6.91 -77.17 25.00
N THR A 9 -6.65 -76.12 24.22
CA THR A 9 -5.37 -75.40 24.36
C THR A 9 -5.54 -73.99 23.80
N VAL A 10 -5.74 -73.04 24.73
CA VAL A 10 -5.18 -71.69 24.75
C VAL A 10 -4.72 -71.16 23.39
N LEU A 11 -5.55 -70.31 22.79
CA LEU A 11 -5.14 -69.37 21.75
C LEU A 11 -4.13 -68.40 22.38
N LYS A 12 -2.87 -68.85 22.41
CA LYS A 12 -1.67 -68.04 22.65
C LYS A 12 -1.65 -66.94 21.58
N TYR A 13 -1.03 -65.81 21.95
CA TYR A 13 -0.86 -64.57 21.18
C TYR A 13 -1.86 -63.45 21.53
N LEU A 14 -1.97 -63.19 22.84
CA LEU A 14 -2.18 -61.83 23.36
C LEU A 14 -0.81 -61.18 23.59
N LEU A 15 -0.75 -59.86 23.36
CA LEU A 15 0.36 -58.89 23.47
C LEU A 15 1.27 -58.92 22.23
N ILE A 16 1.39 -57.83 21.46
CA ILE A 16 2.19 -56.60 21.70
C ILE A 16 1.72 -55.57 20.65
N GLY A 17 1.52 -54.28 20.84
CA GLY A 17 1.65 -53.35 21.95
C GLY A 17 0.97 -52.03 21.52
N ALA A 18 0.40 -51.29 22.47
CA ALA A 18 -0.16 -49.97 22.20
C ALA A 18 0.99 -48.99 21.95
N THR A 19 1.23 -48.61 20.70
CA THR A 19 2.06 -47.46 20.38
C THR A 19 1.33 -46.20 20.81
N ALA A 20 1.83 -45.58 21.87
CA ALA A 20 1.38 -44.27 22.32
C ALA A 20 1.52 -43.28 21.16
N VAL A 21 0.38 -42.76 20.67
CA VAL A 21 0.36 -41.57 19.83
C VAL A 21 0.73 -40.39 20.73
N ALA A 22 2.02 -40.12 20.82
CA ALA A 22 2.55 -38.88 21.39
C ALA A 22 3.29 -38.11 20.29
N GLY A 23 2.58 -37.86 19.19
CA GLY A 23 2.97 -36.82 18.24
C GLY A 23 2.51 -35.47 18.78
N ALA A 24 3.21 -34.94 19.78
CA ALA A 24 3.15 -33.50 20.03
C ALA A 24 3.73 -32.82 18.79
N ALA A 25 2.86 -32.35 17.91
CA ALA A 25 3.24 -31.50 16.79
C ALA A 25 3.94 -30.27 17.37
N CYS A 26 5.27 -30.29 17.40
CA CYS A 26 6.07 -29.07 17.40
C CYS A 26 5.86 -28.42 16.04
N LEU A 27 4.72 -27.75 15.89
CA LEU A 27 4.55 -26.79 14.80
C LEU A 27 5.62 -25.73 15.01
N PRO A 28 6.39 -25.35 13.96
CA PRO A 28 7.28 -24.22 14.05
C PRO A 28 6.50 -22.99 14.55
N PRO A 29 7.10 -22.10 15.37
CA PRO A 29 6.45 -20.88 15.83
C PRO A 29 5.96 -19.99 14.66
N GLU A 30 6.45 -20.22 13.45
CA GLU A 30 6.00 -19.62 12.18
C GLU A 30 4.52 -19.88 11.83
N LEU A 31 3.89 -20.92 12.41
CA LEU A 31 2.45 -21.19 12.21
C LEU A 31 1.55 -20.45 13.19
N ARG A 32 2.11 -19.57 14.04
CA ARG A 32 1.35 -18.53 14.75
C ARG A 32 1.40 -17.20 14.00
N ALA A 33 1.49 -17.24 12.67
CA ALA A 33 0.69 -16.36 11.84
C ALA A 33 -0.69 -16.26 12.48
N SER A 34 -1.06 -15.08 12.99
CA SER A 34 -2.32 -15.02 13.71
C SER A 34 -3.43 -15.30 12.70
N GLU A 35 -4.21 -16.37 12.90
CA GLU A 35 -5.32 -16.71 11.98
C GLU A 35 -6.24 -15.50 11.76
N TRP A 36 -6.39 -14.69 12.82
CA TRP A 36 -7.11 -13.42 12.76
C TRP A 36 -6.45 -12.38 11.83
N GLY A 37 -5.12 -12.34 11.74
CA GLY A 37 -4.37 -11.43 10.88
C GLY A 37 -4.52 -11.75 9.40
N CYS A 38 -4.39 -13.02 9.00
CA CYS A 38 -4.70 -13.43 7.63
C CYS A 38 -6.16 -13.15 7.26
N GLN A 39 -7.09 -13.41 8.17
CA GLN A 39 -8.51 -13.10 7.96
C GLN A 39 -8.75 -11.59 7.75
N VAL A 40 -8.12 -10.75 8.58
CA VAL A 40 -8.23 -9.29 8.48
C VAL A 40 -7.62 -8.78 7.17
N LEU A 41 -6.40 -9.21 6.83
CA LEU A 41 -5.71 -8.75 5.64
C LEU A 41 -6.41 -9.19 4.36
N LEU A 42 -6.98 -10.40 4.33
CA LEU A 42 -7.81 -10.85 3.22
C LEU A 42 -9.00 -9.92 3.00
N CYS A 43 -9.70 -9.55 4.08
CA CYS A 43 -10.81 -8.60 4.02
C CYS A 43 -10.36 -7.20 3.55
N LEU A 44 -9.26 -6.68 4.09
CA LEU A 44 -8.71 -5.37 3.70
C LEU A 44 -8.21 -5.33 2.26
N SER A 45 -7.76 -6.47 1.72
CA SER A 45 -7.31 -6.57 0.33
C SER A 45 -8.45 -6.41 -0.67
N GLY A 46 -9.70 -6.64 -0.24
CA GLY A 46 -10.91 -6.50 -1.04
C GLY A 46 -11.84 -5.41 -0.51
N ASP A 47 -13.13 -5.52 -0.82
CA ASP A 47 -14.15 -4.57 -0.38
C ASP A 47 -14.76 -4.96 0.98
N TRP A 48 -14.01 -4.70 2.06
CA TRP A 48 -14.49 -5.00 3.41
C TRP A 48 -15.71 -4.18 3.82
N GLN A 49 -15.92 -3.00 3.24
CA GLN A 49 -17.07 -2.13 3.56
C GLN A 49 -18.37 -2.71 3.00
N GLY A 50 -18.34 -3.18 1.74
CA GLY A 50 -19.47 -3.87 1.13
C GLY A 50 -19.72 -5.28 1.69
N THR A 51 -18.70 -5.93 2.26
CA THR A 51 -18.75 -7.33 2.68
C THR A 51 -19.03 -7.47 4.19
N ARG A 52 -20.27 -7.81 4.57
CA ARG A 52 -20.68 -7.93 5.99
C ARG A 52 -19.85 -8.93 6.82
N SER A 53 -19.37 -10.02 6.22
CA SER A 53 -18.51 -10.98 6.93
C SER A 53 -17.15 -10.41 7.31
N CYS A 54 -16.72 -9.33 6.64
CA CYS A 54 -15.47 -8.63 6.92
C CYS A 54 -15.61 -7.55 7.98
N HIS A 55 -16.82 -7.18 8.40
CA HIS A 55 -17.03 -6.17 9.43
C HIS A 55 -16.46 -6.61 10.80
N PRO A 56 -16.79 -7.79 11.37
CA PRO A 56 -16.23 -8.21 12.66
C PRO A 56 -14.70 -8.27 12.72
N PRO A 57 -13.99 -8.90 11.76
CA PRO A 57 -12.52 -8.95 11.83
C PRO A 57 -11.89 -7.57 11.67
N VAL A 58 -12.38 -6.72 10.76
CA VAL A 58 -11.82 -5.38 10.56
C VAL A 58 -12.12 -4.46 11.76
N TYR A 59 -13.27 -4.59 12.41
CA TYR A 59 -13.55 -3.84 13.64
C TYR A 59 -12.63 -4.23 14.79
N ARG A 60 -12.30 -5.52 14.92
CA ARG A 60 -11.30 -5.99 15.88
C ARG A 60 -9.94 -5.34 15.62
N LEU A 61 -9.53 -5.22 14.35
CA LEU A 61 -8.30 -4.51 13.99
C LEU A 61 -8.36 -3.03 14.40
N ILE A 62 -9.42 -2.30 14.02
CA ILE A 62 -9.53 -0.86 14.33
C ILE A 62 -9.54 -0.61 15.84
N ALA A 63 -10.15 -1.51 16.62
CA ALA A 63 -10.09 -1.44 18.09
C ALA A 63 -8.67 -1.70 18.61
N ALA A 64 -7.97 -2.69 18.07
CA ALA A 64 -6.59 -3.01 18.45
C ALA A 64 -5.63 -1.86 18.13
N MET A 65 -5.82 -1.14 17.01
CA MET A 65 -5.01 0.03 16.63
C MET A 65 -5.04 1.16 17.66
N LYS A 66 -6.12 1.26 18.44
CA LYS A 66 -6.24 2.28 19.50
C LYS A 66 -5.50 1.90 20.77
N ALA A 67 -5.09 0.63 20.91
CA ALA A 67 -4.38 0.16 22.09
C ALA A 67 -2.89 0.54 22.03
N PRO A 68 -2.26 0.93 23.16
CA PRO A 68 -0.82 1.16 23.21
C PRO A 68 -0.07 -0.15 22.92
N GLY A 69 1.02 -0.06 22.15
CA GLY A 69 1.82 -1.24 21.77
C GLY A 69 1.21 -2.08 20.64
N PHE A 70 0.23 -1.56 19.91
CA PHE A 70 -0.34 -2.25 18.75
C PHE A 70 0.71 -2.54 17.67
N SER A 71 0.78 -3.81 17.25
CA SER A 71 1.52 -4.27 16.10
C SER A 71 0.56 -4.67 14.98
N TRP A 72 0.80 -4.17 13.77
CA TRP A 72 -0.01 -4.53 12.61
C TRP A 72 0.04 -6.03 12.33
N PRO A 73 -1.10 -6.72 12.11
CA PRO A 73 -1.10 -8.15 11.81
C PRO A 73 -0.45 -8.45 10.46
N THR A 74 0.33 -9.51 10.41
CA THR A 74 0.91 -10.03 9.16
C THR A 74 0.32 -11.41 8.83
N CYS A 75 0.41 -11.79 7.56
CA CYS A 75 0.02 -13.08 7.03
C CYS A 75 1.21 -13.67 6.25
N PRO A 76 2.03 -14.51 6.91
CA PRO A 76 3.17 -15.18 6.30
C PRO A 76 2.81 -16.00 5.06
N GLN A 77 1.60 -16.59 5.02
CA GLN A 77 1.11 -17.35 3.86
C GLN A 77 1.08 -16.53 2.58
N ALA A 78 0.84 -15.23 2.67
CA ALA A 78 0.83 -14.29 1.56
C ALA A 78 1.99 -13.28 1.66
N ASN A 79 3.00 -13.56 2.48
CA ASN A 79 4.17 -12.69 2.70
C ASN A 79 3.78 -11.21 2.89
N SER A 80 2.70 -10.98 3.63
CA SER A 80 2.06 -9.67 3.65
C SER A 80 2.81 -8.69 4.54
N SER A 81 2.83 -7.43 4.13
CA SER A 81 3.46 -6.35 4.86
C SER A 81 2.52 -5.72 5.89
N ALA A 82 3.12 -4.97 6.82
CA ALA A 82 2.36 -4.05 7.66
C ALA A 82 1.71 -2.97 6.81
N ALA A 83 0.54 -2.48 7.24
CA ALA A 83 -0.10 -1.38 6.52
C ALA A 83 0.79 -0.15 6.54
N ARG A 84 0.88 0.47 5.37
CA ARG A 84 1.57 1.73 5.14
C ARG A 84 0.54 2.78 4.77
N TYR A 85 0.90 4.03 5.02
CA TYR A 85 0.07 5.19 4.72
C TYR A 85 0.72 5.99 3.60
N ASP A 86 -0.04 6.23 2.53
CA ASP A 86 0.30 7.18 1.48
C ASP A 86 -0.95 7.93 1.06
N LYS A 87 -0.93 9.24 1.29
CA LYS A 87 -2.10 10.10 1.12
C LYS A 87 -2.29 10.62 -0.28
N TYR A 88 -1.26 10.55 -1.12
CA TYR A 88 -1.30 11.13 -2.46
C TYR A 88 -1.37 10.05 -3.53
N GLU A 89 -2.20 10.29 -4.54
CA GLU A 89 -2.25 9.47 -5.76
C GLU A 89 -0.91 9.53 -6.50
N ASP A 90 -0.59 8.48 -7.25
CA ASP A 90 0.62 8.44 -8.05
C ASP A 90 0.58 9.55 -9.12
N CYS A 91 1.77 10.07 -9.47
CA CYS A 91 1.83 11.07 -10.52
C CYS A 91 1.51 10.45 -11.88
N PRO A 92 0.90 11.22 -12.80
CA PRO A 92 0.66 10.77 -14.16
C PRO A 92 1.97 10.34 -14.83
N SER A 93 1.86 9.49 -15.86
CA SER A 93 3.02 8.98 -16.56
C SER A 93 3.93 10.10 -17.07
N GLY A 94 5.23 10.04 -16.73
CA GLY A 94 6.22 11.06 -17.11
C GLY A 94 6.34 12.26 -16.16
N TRP A 95 5.48 12.36 -15.15
CA TRP A 95 5.56 13.36 -14.09
C TRP A 95 6.25 12.78 -12.86
N GLN A 96 6.98 13.62 -12.12
CA GLN A 96 7.72 13.23 -10.92
C GLN A 96 7.10 13.85 -9.68
N ALA A 97 6.91 13.06 -8.61
CA ALA A 97 6.45 13.60 -7.34
C ALA A 97 7.58 14.42 -6.67
N THR A 98 7.30 15.69 -6.37
CA THR A 98 8.18 16.57 -5.59
C THR A 98 7.37 17.34 -4.53
N GLY A 99 8.06 17.96 -3.60
CA GLY A 99 7.46 18.89 -2.65
C GLY A 99 7.44 20.32 -3.17
N ARG A 100 6.44 21.09 -2.76
CA ARG A 100 6.32 22.52 -3.12
C ARG A 100 7.53 23.37 -2.71
N THR A 101 8.29 22.91 -1.72
CA THR A 101 9.54 23.50 -1.28
C THR A 101 10.63 22.44 -1.46
N ASP A 102 11.13 22.31 -2.69
CA ASP A 102 12.26 21.42 -2.98
C ASP A 102 13.54 22.18 -2.63
N SER A 103 13.94 22.09 -1.36
CA SER A 103 15.23 22.59 -0.90
C SER A 103 16.23 21.44 -0.92
N ASP A 104 17.39 21.65 -1.55
CA ASP A 104 18.52 20.70 -1.51
C ASP A 104 19.10 20.53 -0.10
N ARG A 105 18.64 21.33 0.88
CA ARG A 105 19.05 21.23 2.27
C ARG A 105 18.50 19.94 2.91
N PRO A 106 19.38 19.06 3.45
CA PRO A 106 18.96 17.88 4.18
C PRO A 106 18.00 18.25 5.31
N GLY A 107 16.87 17.54 5.40
CA GLY A 107 15.84 17.75 6.44
C GLY A 107 14.80 18.83 6.14
N MET A 108 14.89 19.54 5.01
CA MET A 108 13.92 20.56 4.59
C MET A 108 13.17 20.16 3.30
N ARG A 109 13.24 18.88 2.92
CA ARG A 109 12.45 18.36 1.79
C ARG A 109 10.98 18.46 2.16
N GLY A 110 10.24 19.28 1.39
CA GLY A 110 8.80 19.31 1.45
C GLY A 110 8.22 17.93 1.16
N GLU A 111 7.08 17.64 1.76
CA GLU A 111 6.33 16.43 1.45
C GLU A 111 6.00 16.39 -0.05
N PRO A 112 6.11 15.23 -0.73
CA PRO A 112 5.97 15.14 -2.18
C PRO A 112 4.51 15.29 -2.62
N ASN A 113 3.97 16.50 -2.52
CA ASN A 113 2.57 16.85 -2.68
C ASN A 113 2.24 17.45 -4.06
N VAL A 114 3.23 17.59 -4.94
CA VAL A 114 3.05 18.11 -6.29
C VAL A 114 3.68 17.14 -7.30
N CYS A 115 3.07 17.04 -8.48
CA CYS A 115 3.68 16.38 -9.62
C CYS A 115 4.32 17.44 -10.50
N GLN A 116 5.60 17.26 -10.86
CA GLN A 116 6.34 18.16 -11.73
C GLN A 116 6.76 17.45 -13.02
N ILE A 117 6.71 18.18 -14.13
CA ILE A 117 7.29 17.77 -15.41
C ILE A 117 8.04 18.93 -16.03
N ARG A 118 9.13 18.64 -16.73
CA ARG A 118 9.83 19.68 -17.50
C ARG A 118 9.09 20.01 -18.79
N ALA A 119 9.15 21.27 -19.19
CA ALA A 119 8.49 21.75 -20.40
C ALA A 119 8.96 21.04 -21.68
N ASP A 120 10.22 20.60 -21.76
CA ASP A 120 10.76 19.81 -22.90
C ASP A 120 10.14 18.41 -23.02
N LYS A 121 9.60 17.89 -21.91
CA LYS A 121 8.99 16.54 -21.85
C LYS A 121 7.47 16.55 -21.90
N LEU A 122 6.84 17.72 -21.88
CA LEU A 122 5.39 17.81 -21.97
C LEU A 122 4.96 17.53 -23.42
N THR A 123 4.35 16.38 -23.64
CA THR A 123 3.90 15.94 -24.98
C THR A 123 2.55 16.52 -25.40
N LEU A 124 1.83 17.18 -24.48
CA LEU A 124 0.45 17.65 -24.66
C LEU A 124 0.37 19.18 -24.67
N PRO A 125 -0.64 19.78 -25.35
CA PRO A 125 -0.75 21.22 -25.45
C PRO A 125 -1.03 21.85 -24.09
N ALA A 126 -0.26 22.89 -23.77
CA ALA A 126 -0.50 23.75 -22.62
C ALA A 126 -1.31 24.97 -23.07
N ILE A 127 -2.56 25.08 -22.64
CA ILE A 127 -3.42 26.23 -22.95
C ILE A 127 -3.07 27.34 -21.97
N HIS A 128 -2.31 28.33 -22.45
CA HIS A 128 -2.02 29.53 -21.68
C HIS A 128 -3.30 30.35 -21.50
N THR A 129 -3.82 30.37 -20.28
CA THR A 129 -4.84 31.34 -19.92
C THR A 129 -4.12 32.67 -19.69
N ASN A 130 -4.47 33.69 -20.49
CA ASN A 130 -4.01 35.06 -20.28
C ASN A 130 -4.76 35.69 -19.08
N GLY A 131 -4.76 35.01 -17.93
CA GLY A 131 -5.29 35.56 -16.68
C GLY A 131 -4.21 36.37 -15.98
N ARG A 132 -4.14 37.68 -16.26
CA ARG A 132 -3.42 38.62 -15.39
C ARG A 132 -4.24 38.80 -14.11
N PHE A 133 -4.13 37.86 -13.17
CA PHE A 133 -4.53 38.11 -11.78
C PHE A 133 -3.28 38.62 -11.05
N GLY A 134 -3.28 39.91 -10.75
CA GLY A 134 -2.13 40.60 -10.18
C GLY A 134 -1.87 40.23 -8.72
N HIS A 135 -0.61 39.96 -8.39
CA HIS A 135 0.01 40.47 -7.17
C HIS A 135 1.52 40.67 -7.44
N GLY A 136 2.08 41.74 -6.87
CA GLY A 136 3.29 42.41 -7.35
C GLY A 136 4.59 41.61 -7.31
N ASN A 137 5.53 42.06 -8.16
CA ASN A 137 7.00 42.03 -8.09
C ASN A 137 7.76 40.77 -7.61
N ASP A 138 7.12 39.64 -7.41
CA ASP A 138 7.79 38.34 -7.33
C ASP A 138 7.58 37.58 -8.65
N ALA A 139 8.54 36.74 -9.02
CA ALA A 139 8.54 35.95 -10.25
C ALA A 139 7.21 35.17 -10.43
N GLY A 140 6.24 35.82 -11.08
CA GLY A 140 4.84 35.42 -11.05
C GLY A 140 4.66 34.04 -11.67
N SER A 141 4.24 33.09 -10.85
CA SER A 141 3.86 31.78 -11.34
C SER A 141 2.68 31.93 -12.29
N ARG A 142 2.89 31.56 -13.56
CA ARG A 142 1.83 31.61 -14.57
C ARG A 142 0.98 30.36 -14.40
N GLN A 143 -0.32 30.52 -14.20
CA GLN A 143 -1.24 29.37 -14.25
C GLN A 143 -1.59 29.07 -15.71
N VAL A 144 -1.63 27.79 -16.05
CA VAL A 144 -1.87 27.28 -17.41
C VAL A 144 -2.75 26.04 -17.28
N GLN A 145 -3.59 25.75 -18.27
CA GLN A 145 -4.29 24.45 -18.30
C GLN A 145 -3.47 23.47 -19.14
N VAL A 146 -3.14 22.32 -18.56
CA VAL A 146 -2.46 21.24 -19.26
C VAL A 146 -3.40 20.05 -19.37
N GLU A 147 -3.37 19.38 -20.51
CA GLU A 147 -4.08 18.12 -20.66
C GLU A 147 -3.25 17.00 -20.01
N VAL A 148 -3.88 16.26 -19.10
CA VAL A 148 -3.30 15.10 -18.42
C VAL A 148 -4.32 13.99 -18.53
N GLU A 149 -3.96 12.91 -19.23
CA GLU A 149 -4.82 11.73 -19.41
C GLU A 149 -6.23 12.08 -19.96
N GLY A 150 -6.30 13.02 -20.90
CA GLY A 150 -7.56 13.47 -21.52
C GLY A 150 -8.37 14.47 -20.69
N LYS A 151 -7.85 14.93 -19.54
CA LYS A 151 -8.49 15.93 -18.69
C LYS A 151 -7.65 17.21 -18.61
N LEU A 152 -8.28 18.36 -18.81
CA LEU A 152 -7.65 19.66 -18.58
C LEU A 152 -7.54 19.92 -17.08
N VAL A 153 -6.32 20.09 -16.58
CA VAL A 153 -6.03 20.40 -15.18
C VAL A 153 -5.24 21.72 -15.06
N PRO A 154 -5.50 22.53 -14.03
CA PRO A 154 -4.70 23.73 -13.78
C PRO A 154 -3.30 23.33 -13.30
N ALA A 155 -2.29 23.80 -14.03
CA ALA A 155 -0.88 23.68 -13.70
C ALA A 155 -0.27 25.04 -13.42
N GLU A 156 0.66 25.06 -12.48
CA GLU A 156 1.51 26.19 -12.16
C GLU A 156 2.81 26.08 -12.97
N VAL A 157 3.16 27.13 -13.70
CA VAL A 157 4.43 27.22 -14.41
C VAL A 157 5.48 27.78 -13.46
N GLN A 158 6.47 26.94 -13.16
CA GLN A 158 7.62 27.31 -12.36
C GLN A 158 8.82 27.46 -13.27
N THR A 159 9.56 28.54 -13.06
CA THR A 159 10.78 28.82 -13.81
C THR A 159 11.94 28.81 -12.84
N ILE A 160 12.78 27.79 -12.92
CA ILE A 160 13.95 27.65 -12.05
C ILE A 160 15.18 28.10 -12.85
N SER A 161 15.91 29.07 -12.31
CA SER A 161 17.21 29.50 -12.82
C SER A 161 18.32 28.80 -12.03
N ASN A 162 19.13 27.97 -12.67
CA ASN A 162 20.19 27.22 -11.99
C ASN A 162 21.48 28.04 -11.78
N GLY A 163 21.55 29.27 -12.31
CA GLY A 163 22.74 30.12 -12.29
C GLY A 163 22.75 31.18 -11.19
N ARG A 164 23.85 31.23 -10.42
CA ARG A 164 24.29 32.42 -9.67
C ARG A 164 24.89 33.42 -10.69
N GLY A 165 24.03 34.03 -11.50
CA GLY A 165 24.42 34.93 -12.58
C GLY A 165 23.44 34.87 -13.74
N SER A 166 22.82 35.98 -14.07
CA SER A 166 21.76 36.11 -15.08
C SER A 166 22.31 35.91 -16.50
N PHE A 167 22.52 34.66 -16.93
CA PHE A 167 22.67 34.30 -18.33
C PHE A 167 21.33 33.78 -18.89
N PRO A 168 20.86 34.27 -20.06
CA PRO A 168 19.52 33.93 -20.60
C PRO A 168 19.28 32.45 -20.97
N GLY A 169 20.30 31.59 -20.88
CA GLY A 169 20.28 30.22 -21.41
C GLY A 169 20.06 29.09 -20.41
N ASP A 170 20.11 29.35 -19.09
CA ASP A 170 20.04 28.29 -18.05
C ASP A 170 18.73 28.36 -17.25
N ARG A 171 17.62 28.46 -17.98
CA ARG A 171 16.30 28.63 -17.40
C ARG A 171 15.44 27.42 -17.71
N SER A 172 15.27 26.56 -16.70
CA SER A 172 14.43 25.37 -16.82
C SER A 172 12.99 25.72 -16.45
N THR A 173 12.05 25.42 -17.35
CA THR A 173 10.63 25.65 -17.11
C THR A 173 9.97 24.32 -16.76
N PHE A 174 9.20 24.32 -15.68
CA PHE A 174 8.48 23.16 -15.16
C PHE A 174 7.00 23.49 -15.09
N TYR A 175 6.18 22.47 -15.31
CA TYR A 175 4.76 22.50 -14.99
C TYR A 175 4.55 21.68 -13.73
N ALA A 176 3.86 22.25 -12.75
CA ALA A 176 3.54 21.61 -11.50
C ALA A 176 2.03 21.52 -11.32
N ILE A 177 1.52 20.34 -10.99
CA ILE A 177 0.12 20.12 -10.61
C ILE A 177 0.06 19.60 -9.18
N PRO A 178 -0.94 19.99 -8.37
CA PRO A 178 -1.13 19.39 -7.05
C PRO A 178 -1.45 17.90 -7.19
N ARG A 179 -0.85 17.05 -6.35
CA ARG A 179 -1.22 15.64 -6.29
C ARG A 179 -2.62 15.48 -5.73
N ALA A 180 -3.43 14.67 -6.39
CA ALA A 180 -4.73 14.30 -5.86
C ALA A 180 -4.57 13.51 -4.56
N LEU A 181 -5.48 13.72 -3.62
CA LEU A 181 -5.55 12.91 -2.41
C LEU A 181 -6.20 11.57 -2.73
N ARG A 182 -5.66 10.49 -2.16
CA ARG A 182 -6.25 9.16 -2.29
C ARG A 182 -7.52 9.07 -1.47
N GLU A 183 -8.55 8.43 -2.03
CA GLU A 183 -9.76 8.08 -1.27
C GLU A 183 -9.47 7.00 -0.20
N LYS A 184 -8.51 6.13 -0.51
CA LYS A 184 -8.04 5.00 0.31
C LYS A 184 -6.55 5.17 0.59
N PRO A 185 -6.16 5.86 1.67
CA PRO A 185 -4.75 6.24 1.89
C PRO A 185 -3.92 5.12 2.54
N TRP A 186 -4.53 4.03 2.99
CA TRP A 186 -3.82 2.90 3.56
C TRP A 186 -3.60 1.82 2.51
N TYR A 187 -2.45 1.15 2.55
CA TYR A 187 -2.19 0.01 1.68
C TYR A 187 -1.40 -1.09 2.37
N ILE A 188 -1.56 -2.31 1.85
CA ILE A 188 -0.75 -3.47 2.19
C ILE A 188 -0.18 -4.07 0.91
N GLU A 189 0.99 -4.66 1.02
CA GLU A 189 1.61 -5.42 -0.05
C GLU A 189 1.59 -6.90 0.33
N TYR A 190 1.31 -7.77 -0.62
CA TYR A 190 1.23 -9.22 -0.39
C TYR A 190 1.58 -9.97 -1.67
N ASP A 191 1.98 -11.22 -1.55
CA ASP A 191 2.19 -12.12 -2.68
C ASP A 191 0.87 -12.83 -3.00
N ASP A 192 0.46 -12.82 -4.27
CA ASP A 192 -0.70 -13.59 -4.72
C ASP A 192 -0.38 -15.10 -4.82
N ALA A 193 -1.35 -15.90 -5.27
CA ALA A 193 -1.19 -17.34 -5.42
C ALA A 193 -0.08 -17.75 -6.41
N ASN A 194 0.34 -16.84 -7.30
CA ASN A 194 1.42 -17.06 -8.26
C ASN A 194 2.77 -16.52 -7.74
N GLY A 195 2.81 -15.97 -6.52
CA GLY A 195 4.00 -15.34 -5.95
C GLY A 195 4.29 -13.93 -6.51
N ILE A 196 3.33 -13.28 -7.16
CA ILE A 196 3.49 -11.92 -7.66
C ILE A 196 3.11 -10.92 -6.57
N ARG A 197 3.96 -9.92 -6.34
CA ARG A 197 3.71 -8.83 -5.39
C ARG A 197 2.55 -7.95 -5.85
N GLN A 198 1.47 -7.99 -5.09
CA GLN A 198 0.30 -7.16 -5.23
C GLN A 198 0.29 -6.05 -4.18
N LYS A 199 -0.45 -4.97 -4.49
CA LYS A 199 -0.66 -3.82 -3.60
C LYS A 199 -2.15 -3.52 -3.55
N SER A 200 -2.76 -3.68 -2.38
CA SER A 200 -4.18 -3.35 -2.17
C SER A 200 -4.33 -2.10 -1.31
N TRP A 201 -5.13 -1.17 -1.81
CA TRP A 201 -5.48 0.07 -1.12
C TRP A 201 -6.83 -0.06 -0.41
N PHE A 202 -6.91 0.43 0.81
CA PHE A 202 -8.11 0.40 1.64
C PHE A 202 -8.24 1.66 2.50
N ASN A 203 -9.43 1.83 3.07
CA ASN A 203 -9.71 2.87 4.05
C ASN A 203 -10.09 2.19 5.38
N LEU A 204 -9.67 2.76 6.50
CA LEU A 204 -10.00 2.31 7.85
C LEU A 204 -11.13 3.14 8.50
N ASN A 205 -11.61 4.15 7.79
CA ASN A 205 -12.76 4.94 8.22
C ASN A 205 -14.04 4.13 8.04
N MET A 206 -14.82 4.05 9.12
CA MET A 206 -16.20 3.59 9.06
C MET A 206 -17.01 4.78 8.50
N ARG A 207 -17.58 4.63 7.30
CA ARG A 207 -18.58 5.57 6.78
C ARG A 207 -19.94 5.23 7.37
#